data_AF-A0A353WYP7-F1
#
_entry.id   AF-A0A353WYP7-F1
#
_cell.length_a   1.000
_cell.length_b   1.000
_cell.length_c   1.000
_cell.angle_alpha   90.00
_cell.angle_beta   90.00
_cell.angle_gamma   90.00
#
_symmetry.space_group_name_H-M   'P 1'
#
loop_
_entity.id
_entity.type
_entity.pdbx_description
1 polymer ?
#
loop_
_entity_poly.entity_id
_entity_poly.type
_entity_poly.pdbx_seq_one_letter_code
_entity_poly.pdbx_strand_id
1 'polypeptide(L)'
;MIARVLYGMAEKEMAPHLFGRVNPKTKAPIGPTIISIVVILALALLFNLESLAKATNYILISVFIMINLALWRLKKREAHPKGIRVYPRAVPVIGFFLSLGLLIFQIVYALGNL
;
A
#
# COMPACT_ATOMS: atom_id res chain seq x y z
N MET A 1 0.22 -1.41 9.74
CA MET A 1 0.61 -2.07 8.47
C MET A 1 2.09 -1.85 8.12
N ILE A 2 2.57 -0.60 8.16
CA ILE A 2 3.96 -0.19 7.82
C ILE A 2 5.04 -1.10 8.44
N ALA A 3 4.96 -1.38 9.74
CA ALA A 3 5.94 -2.23 10.42
C ALA A 3 6.05 -3.66 9.84
N ARG A 4 4.93 -4.24 9.36
CA ARG A 4 4.92 -5.56 8.70
C ARG A 4 5.42 -5.50 7.26
N VAL A 5 5.17 -4.41 6.53
CA VAL A 5 5.68 -4.22 5.16
C VAL A 5 7.20 -4.03 5.19
N LEU A 6 7.72 -3.19 6.10
CA LEU A 6 9.16 -3.00 6.31
C LEU A 6 9.84 -4.30 6.74
N TYR A 7 9.23 -5.05 7.66
CA TYR A 7 9.74 -6.37 8.07
C TYR A 7 9.77 -7.35 6.89
N GLY A 8 8.69 -7.47 6.11
CA GLY A 8 8.63 -8.36 4.95
C GLY A 8 9.58 -7.98 3.80
N MET A 9 9.97 -6.70 3.69
CA MET A 9 11.04 -6.26 2.79
C MET A 9 12.44 -6.58 3.33
N ALA A 10 12.65 -6.48 4.65
CA ALA A 10 13.90 -6.86 5.30
C ALA A 10 14.14 -8.39 5.25
N GLU A 11 13.08 -9.20 5.38
CA GLU A 11 13.14 -10.66 5.24
C GLU A 11 13.50 -11.10 3.80
N LYS A 12 13.21 -10.27 2.80
CA LYS A 12 13.61 -10.48 1.40
C LYS A 12 14.96 -9.83 1.03
N GLU A 13 15.78 -9.47 2.02
CA GLU A 13 17.07 -8.78 1.88
C GLU A 13 17.02 -7.41 1.16
N MET A 14 15.83 -6.85 0.92
CA MET A 14 15.67 -5.56 0.23
C MET A 14 15.79 -4.35 1.17
N ALA A 15 15.99 -4.56 2.46
CA ALA A 15 16.16 -3.51 3.47
C ALA A 15 17.24 -3.92 4.51
N PRO A 16 17.97 -2.95 5.10
CA PRO A 16 19.06 -3.24 6.03
C PRO A 16 18.59 -4.03 7.27
N HIS A 17 19.42 -4.98 7.70
CA HIS A 17 19.15 -5.98 8.75
C HIS A 17 18.65 -5.42 10.10
N LEU A 18 18.83 -4.12 10.38
CA LEU A 18 18.29 -3.45 11.57
C LEU A 18 16.75 -3.55 11.66
N PHE A 19 16.04 -3.64 10.53
CA PHE A 19 14.58 -3.74 10.51
C PHE A 19 14.05 -5.19 10.57
N GLY A 20 14.93 -6.20 10.51
CA GLY A 20 14.58 -7.62 10.51
C GLY A 20 14.50 -8.26 11.91
N ARG A 21 14.90 -7.55 12.98
CA ARG A 21 14.82 -8.08 14.35
C ARG A 21 13.39 -7.96 14.90
N VAL A 22 12.66 -9.08 14.87
CA VAL A 22 11.42 -9.29 15.63
C VAL A 22 11.73 -9.66 17.07
N ASN A 23 10.98 -9.09 18.01
CA ASN A 23 11.15 -9.43 19.43
C ASN A 23 10.62 -10.86 19.70
N PRO A 24 11.42 -11.79 20.27
CA PRO A 24 11.05 -13.20 20.43
C PRO A 24 9.81 -13.45 21.30
N LYS A 25 9.47 -12.53 22.23
CA LYS A 25 8.30 -12.69 23.12
C LYS A 25 6.97 -12.23 22.50
N THR A 26 6.97 -11.16 21.71
CA THR A 26 5.73 -10.57 21.16
C THR A 26 5.54 -10.85 19.67
N LYS A 27 6.51 -11.49 19.01
CA LYS A 27 6.54 -11.74 17.54
C LYS A 27 6.28 -10.45 16.73
N ALA A 28 6.55 -9.30 17.33
CA ALA A 28 6.26 -7.99 16.76
C ALA A 28 7.58 -7.26 16.46
N PRO A 29 7.70 -6.62 15.29
CA PRO A 29 8.84 -5.78 14.95
C PRO A 29 8.71 -4.44 15.69
N ILE A 30 9.27 -4.37 16.90
CA ILE A 30 9.16 -3.19 17.79
C ILE A 30 9.92 -1.99 17.19
N GLY A 31 11.12 -2.19 16.65
CA GLY A 31 11.93 -1.12 16.03
C GLY A 31 11.18 -0.35 14.94
N PRO A 32 10.67 -1.03 13.89
CA PRO A 32 9.87 -0.39 12.84
C PRO A 32 8.61 0.31 13.37
N THR A 33 8.01 -0.22 14.45
CA THR A 33 6.80 0.36 15.05
C THR A 33 7.10 1.69 15.74
N ILE A 34 8.15 1.75 16.56
CA ILE A 34 8.54 2.99 17.27
C ILE A 34 8.91 4.08 16.26
N ILE A 35 9.71 3.74 15.24
CA ILE A 35 10.10 4.69 14.19
C ILE A 35 8.86 5.22 13.47
N SER A 36 7.92 4.34 13.12
CA SER A 36 6.66 4.76 12.46
C SER A 36 5.87 5.73 13.34
N ILE A 37 5.76 5.47 14.64
CA ILE A 37 5.03 6.34 15.58
C ILE A 37 5.67 7.73 15.64
N VAL A 38 7.00 7.79 15.81
CA VAL A 38 7.73 9.07 15.89
C VAL A 38 7.54 9.89 14.61
N VAL A 39 7.65 9.26 13.44
CA VAL A 39 7.47 9.94 12.14
C VAL A 39 6.04 10.44 11.98
N ILE A 40 5.03 9.63 12.31
CA ILE A 40 3.62 10.02 12.18
C ILE A 40 3.31 11.18 13.15
N LEU A 41 3.77 11.13 14.39
CA LEU A 41 3.58 12.20 15.37
C LEU A 41 4.23 13.51 14.91
N ALA A 42 5.48 13.44 14.39
CA ALA A 42 6.16 14.61 13.86
C ALA A 42 5.39 15.23 12.68
N LEU A 43 4.92 14.41 11.74
CA LEU A 43 4.13 14.87 10.61
C LEU A 43 2.78 15.46 11.03
N ALA A 44 2.11 14.87 12.02
CA ALA A 44 0.83 15.36 12.53
C ALA A 44 0.96 16.68 13.32
N LEU A 45 2.13 16.98 13.89
CA LEU A 45 2.39 18.26 14.56
C LEU A 45 2.74 19.37 13.57
N LEU A 46 3.43 19.04 12.47
CA LEU A 46 3.87 19.98 11.44
C LEU A 46 2.78 20.26 10.39
N PHE A 47 1.91 19.29 10.11
CA PHE A 47 0.86 19.38 9.09
C PHE A 47 -0.53 19.18 9.71
N ASN A 48 -1.53 19.88 9.16
CA ASN A 48 -2.92 19.61 9.48
C ASN A 48 -3.29 18.18 9.03
N LEU A 49 -3.95 17.41 9.92
CA LEU A 49 -4.41 16.06 9.65
C LEU A 49 -5.26 15.99 8.37
N GLU A 50 -5.99 17.05 8.04
CA GLU A 50 -6.78 17.11 6.80
C GLU A 50 -5.91 17.01 5.54
N SER A 51 -4.84 17.81 5.46
CA SER A 51 -3.90 17.77 4.33
C SER A 51 -3.15 16.44 4.26
N LEU A 52 -2.78 15.89 5.42
CA LEU A 52 -2.09 14.59 5.49
C LEU A 52 -3.00 13.44 5.03
N ALA A 53 -4.28 13.48 5.41
CA ALA A 53 -5.28 12.51 4.98
C ALA A 53 -5.52 12.59 3.47
N LYS A 54 -5.67 13.80 2.92
CA LYS A 54 -5.79 14.02 1.46
C LYS A 54 -4.60 13.41 0.71
N ALA A 55 -3.37 13.73 1.13
CA ALA A 55 -2.15 13.20 0.51
C ALA A 55 -2.05 11.67 0.60
N THR A 56 -2.31 11.10 1.78
CA THR A 56 -2.25 9.65 1.99
C THR A 56 -3.27 8.92 1.11
N ASN A 57 -4.48 9.48 0.94
CA ASN A 57 -5.50 8.89 0.09
C ASN A 57 -5.08 8.87 -1.39
N TYR A 58 -4.46 9.94 -1.89
CA TYR A 58 -3.91 9.96 -3.26
C TYR A 58 -2.86 8.87 -3.47
N ILE A 59 -1.94 8.71 -2.52
CA ILE A 59 -0.91 7.66 -2.57
C ILE A 59 -1.57 6.28 -2.57
N LEU A 60 -2.54 6.06 -1.70
CA LEU A 60 -3.24 4.78 -1.56
C LEU A 60 -3.96 4.38 -2.86
N ILE A 61 -4.71 5.30 -3.48
CA ILE A 61 -5.41 5.04 -4.74
C ILE A 61 -4.41 4.76 -5.87
N SER A 62 -3.31 5.51 -5.95
CA SER A 62 -2.24 5.27 -6.94
C SER A 62 -1.62 3.88 -6.80
N VAL A 63 -1.31 3.47 -5.56
CA VAL A 63 -0.80 2.12 -5.26
C VAL A 63 -1.82 1.05 -5.65
N PHE A 64 -3.11 1.26 -5.37
CA PHE A 64 -4.16 0.32 -5.80
C PHE A 64 -4.25 0.19 -7.32
N ILE A 65 -4.10 1.28 -8.07
CA ILE A 65 -4.05 1.23 -9.54
C ILE A 65 -2.85 0.38 -10.00
N MET A 66 -1.66 0.61 -9.44
CA MET A 66 -0.46 -0.18 -9.77
C MET A 66 -0.63 -1.67 -9.45
N ILE A 67 -1.23 -2.00 -8.29
CA ILE A 67 -1.47 -3.40 -7.89
C ILE A 67 -2.45 -4.06 -8.86
N ASN A 68 -3.57 -3.41 -9.19
CA ASN A 68 -4.55 -3.98 -10.13
C ASN A 68 -3.95 -4.15 -11.53
N LEU A 69 -3.12 -3.21 -11.99
CA LEU A 69 -2.40 -3.31 -13.26
C LEU A 69 -1.38 -4.46 -13.25
N ALA A 70 -0.64 -4.63 -12.14
CA ALA A 70 0.29 -5.73 -11.95
C ALA A 70 -0.43 -7.09 -11.96
N LEU A 71 -1.58 -7.19 -11.29
CA LEU A 71 -2.44 -8.38 -11.29
C LEU A 71 -2.98 -8.67 -12.69
N TRP A 72 -3.39 -7.65 -13.46
CA TRP A 72 -3.78 -7.83 -14.85
C TRP A 72 -2.61 -8.39 -15.67
N ARG A 73 -1.43 -7.76 -15.62
CA ARG A 73 -0.24 -8.25 -16.35
C ARG A 73 0.12 -9.68 -15.95
N LEU A 74 0.14 -9.99 -14.66
CA LEU A 74 0.48 -11.32 -14.15
C LEU A 74 -0.51 -12.37 -14.65
N LYS A 75 -1.81 -12.06 -14.62
CA LYS A 75 -2.88 -12.97 -15.09
C LYS A 75 -2.98 -13.07 -16.61
N LYS A 76 -2.37 -12.13 -17.34
CA LYS A 76 -2.18 -12.18 -18.81
C LYS A 76 -0.96 -13.04 -19.17
N ARG A 77 0.11 -13.02 -18.36
CA ARG A 77 1.34 -13.83 -18.58
C ARG A 77 1.21 -15.28 -18.11
N GLU A 78 0.64 -15.52 -16.93
CA GLU A 78 0.49 -16.87 -16.36
C GLU A 78 -0.99 -17.23 -16.29
N ALA A 79 -1.49 -17.83 -17.37
CA ALA A 79 -2.89 -18.23 -17.42
C ALA A 79 -3.19 -19.53 -16.63
N HIS A 80 -2.20 -20.39 -16.33
CA HIS A 80 -2.48 -21.71 -15.74
C HIS A 80 -1.30 -22.30 -14.92
N PRO A 81 -1.27 -22.12 -13.59
CA PRO A 81 -0.65 -23.10 -12.71
C PRO A 81 -1.62 -24.28 -12.52
N LYS A 82 -1.21 -25.51 -12.83
CA LYS A 82 -2.00 -26.72 -12.53
C LYS A 82 -2.20 -26.81 -11.01
N GLY A 83 -3.46 -26.83 -10.54
CA GLY A 83 -3.81 -27.10 -9.14
C GLY A 83 -4.24 -25.91 -8.26
N ILE A 84 -4.35 -24.69 -8.81
CA ILE A 84 -4.76 -23.50 -8.03
C ILE A 84 -6.12 -23.00 -8.50
N ARG A 85 -7.03 -22.68 -7.56
CA ARG A 85 -8.36 -22.10 -7.85
C ARG A 85 -8.19 -20.74 -8.52
N VAL A 86 -8.38 -20.69 -9.83
CA VAL A 86 -8.28 -19.45 -10.61
C VAL A 86 -9.51 -18.59 -10.33
N TYR A 87 -9.34 -17.51 -9.56
CA TYR A 87 -10.40 -16.51 -9.39
C TYR A 87 -10.69 -15.78 -10.71
N PRO A 88 -11.88 -15.21 -10.93
CA PRO A 88 -12.25 -14.55 -12.20
C PRO A 88 -11.33 -13.39 -12.56
N ARG A 89 -11.01 -13.21 -13.85
CA ARG A 89 -10.27 -12.02 -14.38
C ARG A 89 -11.01 -10.70 -14.10
N ALA A 90 -12.31 -10.77 -13.84
CA ALA A 90 -13.14 -9.63 -13.52
C ALA A 90 -12.68 -8.87 -12.26
N VAL A 91 -12.15 -9.56 -11.23
CA VAL A 91 -11.81 -8.92 -9.94
C VAL A 91 -10.77 -7.80 -10.08
N PRO A 92 -9.57 -8.02 -10.66
CA PRO A 92 -8.58 -6.94 -10.84
C PRO A 92 -8.99 -5.89 -11.89
N VAL A 93 -9.82 -6.24 -12.86
CA VAL A 93 -10.31 -5.28 -13.86
C VAL A 93 -11.32 -4.33 -13.24
N ILE A 94 -12.29 -4.84 -12.50
CA ILE A 94 -13.25 -4.03 -11.74
C ILE A 94 -12.50 -3.17 -10.73
N GLY A 95 -11.52 -3.73 -10.01
CA GLY A 95 -10.66 -2.98 -9.09
C GLY A 95 -9.93 -1.83 -9.77
N PHE A 96 -9.33 -2.06 -10.95
CA PHE A 96 -8.67 -1.01 -11.73
C PHE A 96 -9.64 0.12 -12.11
N PHE A 97 -10.80 -0.21 -12.68
CA PHE A 97 -11.79 0.80 -13.08
C PHE A 97 -12.35 1.57 -11.88
N LEU A 98 -12.59 0.89 -10.76
CA LEU A 98 -13.08 1.53 -9.53
C LEU A 98 -12.03 2.48 -8.95
N SER A 99 -10.77 2.05 -8.85
CA SER A 99 -9.68 2.90 -8.37
C SER A 99 -9.40 4.08 -9.31
N LEU A 100 -9.50 3.87 -10.63
CA LEU A 100 -9.33 4.93 -11.62
C LEU A 100 -10.47 5.96 -11.53
N GLY A 101 -11.71 5.50 -11.38
CA GLY A 101 -12.87 6.38 -11.17
C GLY A 101 -12.75 7.21 -9.89
N LEU A 102 -12.30 6.60 -8.79
CA LEU A 102 -12.04 7.30 -7.54
C LEU A 102 -10.94 8.36 -7.67
N LEU A 103 -9.85 8.05 -8.40
CA LEU A 103 -8.77 9.01 -8.66
C LEU A 103 -9.26 10.22 -9.46
N ILE A 104 -10.06 9.98 -10.51
CA ILE A 104 -10.65 11.05 -11.33
C ILE A 104 -11.58 11.90 -10.47
N PHE A 105 -12.46 11.27 -9.67
CA PHE A 105 -13.36 12.00 -8.77
C PHE A 105 -12.58 12.87 -7.78
N GLN A 106 -11.50 12.34 -7.22
CA GLN A 106 -10.65 13.08 -6.27
C GLN A 106 -9.95 14.27 -6.94
N ILE A 107 -9.46 14.12 -8.18
CA ILE A 107 -8.86 15.21 -8.97
C ILE A 107 -9.90 16.27 -9.31
N VAL A 108 -11.10 15.88 -9.75
CA VAL A 108 -12.19 16.82 -10.08
C VAL A 108 -12.61 17.60 -8.84
N TYR A 109 -12.73 16.92 -7.68
CA TYR A 109 -13.06 17.59 -6.43
C TYR A 109 -11.96 18.55 -5.97
N ALA A 110 -10.68 18.21 -6.20
CA ALA A 110 -9.57 19.10 -5.90
C ALA A 110 -9.52 20.32 -6.82
N LEU A 111 -9.90 20.18 -8.09
CA LEU A 111 -10.00 21.28 -9.06
C LEU A 111 -11.21 22.18 -8.83
N GLY A 112 -12.35 21.62 -8.40
CA GLY A 112 -13.57 22.38 -8.10
C GLY A 112 -13.53 23.12 -6.76
N ASN A 113 -12.51 22.89 -5.94
CA ASN A 113 -12.29 23.56 -4.66
C ASN A 113 -11.09 24.55 -4.70
N LEU A 114 -10.69 24.94 -5.92
CA LEU A 114 -9.79 26.07 -6.22
C LEU A 114 -10.63 27.27 -6.69
#